data_AF-A0A9C8E2G9-F1
#
_entry.id   AF-A0A9C8E2G9-F1
#
_cell.length_a   1.000
_cell.length_b   1.000
_cell.length_c   1.000
_cell.angle_alpha   90.00
_cell.angle_beta   90.00
_cell.angle_gamma   90.00
#
_symmetry.space_group_name_H-M   'P 1'
#
loop_
_entity.id
_entity.type
_entity.pdbx_description
1 polymer ?
#
loop_
_entity_poly.entity_id
_entity_poly.type
_entity_poly.pdbx_seq_one_letter_code
_entity_poly.pdbx_strand_id
1 'polypeptide(L)'
;MERTRREARSTEVTINPEIRDVIELLLDDKINGMVIGEVIYRQRQNRISTLLDEILKDLDKSANKTRRYNNRRNEPLNGIRARYEKEMEVITKKKLAALRAGKLSDENAKKVRKLWADIRTAALKGEYTAKLDGFDFRDFCSVETKYINYYEYDQEVVYIKDDSIIPNPEPKCQRYFLNKVYEVVQENTVIRNYFIRKGFQLSHSYTKDQPNSIFIREFQQAIVKGAIGEEGLKALLQHAGIEIEDDDAIPNGLFELFDFKVKGLPIYIDAKNWKPDIIKNFATEPEDVDVPSKIGHHEYVEKGLNTLRAIKSLPGNENAKVIYINLMYEGENYYTQQAYYRDEQCQRVFDYQEASFVYLAGALDSSNKNKVHKIFDELLSYLEASLMEIELTHPIG
;
A
#
# COMPACT_ATOMS: atom_id res chain seq x y z
N MET A 1 -1.49 -36.52 61.15
CA MET A 1 -1.24 -35.09 61.35
C MET A 1 -0.78 -34.50 60.03
N GLU A 2 -1.70 -33.93 59.26
CA GLU A 2 -1.37 -33.11 58.09
C GLU A 2 -0.65 -31.82 58.54
N ARG A 3 0.44 -31.47 57.85
CA ARG A 3 1.07 -30.15 57.98
C ARG A 3 0.61 -29.28 56.81
N THR A 4 -0.27 -28.33 57.11
CA THR A 4 -0.69 -27.25 56.23
C THR A 4 0.50 -26.36 55.87
N ARG A 5 0.84 -26.26 54.58
CA ARG A 5 1.77 -25.24 54.06
C ARG A 5 1.06 -23.89 54.11
N ARG A 6 1.52 -22.96 54.94
CA ARG A 6 1.16 -21.53 54.84
C ARG A 6 1.87 -20.95 53.62
N GLU A 7 1.14 -20.26 52.75
CA GLU A 7 1.70 -19.43 51.69
C GLU A 7 2.62 -18.37 52.30
N ALA A 8 3.84 -18.26 51.78
CA ALA A 8 4.75 -17.19 52.12
C ALA A 8 4.18 -15.87 51.56
N ARG A 9 4.03 -14.85 52.42
CA ARG A 9 3.65 -13.50 52.00
C ARG A 9 4.67 -12.98 51.00
N SER A 10 4.21 -12.42 49.88
CA SER A 10 5.07 -11.73 48.92
C SER A 10 5.70 -10.52 49.60
N THR A 11 7.03 -10.52 49.72
CA THR A 11 7.78 -9.33 50.12
C THR A 11 7.95 -8.49 48.87
N GLU A 12 7.23 -7.37 48.75
CA GLU A 12 7.59 -6.34 47.78
C GLU A 12 8.95 -5.77 48.17
N VAL A 13 9.94 -5.99 47.30
CA VAL A 13 11.26 -5.39 47.44
C VAL A 13 11.25 -4.09 46.66
N THR A 14 11.18 -2.96 47.36
CA THR A 14 11.31 -1.64 46.76
C THR A 14 12.77 -1.44 46.36
N ILE A 15 13.05 -1.55 45.06
CA ILE A 15 14.37 -1.27 44.50
C ILE A 15 14.60 0.25 44.54
N ASN A 16 15.76 0.69 45.04
CA ASN A 16 16.15 2.10 45.03
C ASN A 16 16.04 2.66 43.59
N PRO A 17 15.35 3.79 43.36
CA PRO A 17 15.24 4.44 42.05
C PRO A 17 16.56 4.57 41.30
N GLU A 18 17.65 4.89 41.99
CA GLU A 18 18.99 5.01 41.38
C GLU A 18 19.51 3.67 40.83
N ILE A 19 19.15 2.55 41.48
CA ILE A 19 19.50 1.20 41.02
C ILE A 19 18.60 0.79 39.85
N ARG A 20 17.32 1.19 39.87
CA ARG A 20 16.39 0.98 38.74
C ARG A 20 16.89 1.71 37.51
N ASP A 21 17.28 2.98 37.63
CA ASP A 21 17.77 3.80 36.53
C ASP A 21 19.06 3.23 35.94
N VAL A 22 19.98 2.72 36.78
CA VAL A 22 21.20 2.03 36.33
C VAL A 22 20.89 0.72 35.60
N ILE A 23 19.88 -0.04 36.04
CA ILE A 23 19.46 -1.28 35.38
C ILE A 23 18.79 -0.97 34.04
N GLU A 24 17.96 0.06 33.97
CA GLU A 24 17.33 0.52 32.73
C GLU A 24 18.36 1.07 31.73
N LEU A 25 19.34 1.86 32.18
CA LEU A 25 20.48 2.33 31.37
C LEU A 25 21.38 1.18 30.85
N LEU A 26 21.54 0.10 31.63
CA LEU A 26 22.33 -1.08 31.21
C LEU A 26 21.60 -1.95 30.17
N LEU A 27 20.29 -1.82 30.06
CA LEU A 27 19.45 -2.62 29.15
C LEU A 27 19.22 -1.93 27.79
N ASP A 28 19.39 -0.61 27.70
CA ASP A 28 18.88 0.16 26.55
C ASP A 28 19.89 0.51 25.45
N ASP A 29 21.21 0.38 25.64
CA ASP A 29 22.19 0.75 24.59
C ASP A 29 22.97 -0.43 23.98
N LYS A 30 22.90 -0.50 22.63
CA LYS A 30 23.79 -1.32 21.79
C LYS A 30 24.73 -0.42 21.00
N ILE A 31 26.04 -0.58 21.21
CA ILE A 31 27.09 -0.09 20.29
C ILE A 31 27.70 -1.30 19.58
N ASN A 32 27.77 -1.28 18.24
CA ASN A 32 28.43 -2.29 17.40
C ASN A 32 27.96 -3.75 17.59
N GLY A 33 26.66 -3.97 17.76
CA GLY A 33 26.07 -5.32 17.65
C GLY A 33 26.30 -6.26 18.84
N MET A 34 27.07 -5.87 19.86
CA MET A 34 27.08 -6.52 21.18
C MET A 34 26.27 -5.69 22.17
N VAL A 35 25.54 -6.37 23.07
CA VAL A 35 24.88 -5.70 24.20
C VAL A 35 26.00 -5.18 25.11
N ILE A 36 26.03 -3.90 25.47
CA ILE A 36 27.04 -3.33 26.39
C ILE A 36 27.04 -4.12 27.71
N GLY A 37 25.86 -4.54 28.15
CA GLY A 37 25.66 -5.49 29.25
C GLY A 37 26.46 -6.78 29.11
N GLU A 38 26.69 -7.33 27.91
CA GLU A 38 27.43 -8.58 27.70
C GLU A 38 28.96 -8.40 27.86
N VAL A 39 29.49 -7.23 27.47
CA VAL A 39 30.91 -6.87 27.65
C VAL A 39 31.20 -6.56 29.12
N ILE A 40 30.30 -5.82 29.79
CA ILE A 40 30.38 -5.55 31.23
C ILE A 40 30.17 -6.85 32.05
N TYR A 41 29.24 -7.71 31.63
CA TYR A 41 28.98 -9.03 32.24
C TYR A 41 30.21 -9.93 32.19
N ARG A 42 30.87 -10.04 31.02
CA ARG A 42 32.12 -10.81 30.88
C ARG A 42 33.29 -10.21 31.68
N GLN A 43 33.38 -8.87 31.78
CA GLN A 43 34.45 -8.22 32.55
C GLN A 43 34.21 -8.22 34.06
N ARG A 44 32.96 -8.36 34.53
CA ARG A 44 32.58 -8.31 35.96
C ARG A 44 32.05 -9.63 36.53
N GLN A 45 32.10 -10.74 35.79
CA GLN A 45 31.66 -12.07 36.26
C GLN A 45 32.22 -12.45 37.65
N ASN A 46 33.43 -12.00 37.99
CA ASN A 46 34.06 -12.27 39.29
C ASN A 46 33.55 -11.39 40.46
N ARG A 47 32.57 -10.50 40.23
CA ARG A 47 32.06 -9.54 41.23
C ARG A 47 30.53 -9.48 41.35
N ILE A 48 29.80 -10.30 40.59
CA ILE A 48 28.34 -10.38 40.69
C ILE A 48 28.01 -11.29 41.88
N SER A 49 27.29 -10.76 42.86
CA SER A 49 26.76 -11.54 43.99
C SER A 49 25.97 -12.73 43.47
N THR A 50 26.14 -13.91 44.06
CA THR A 50 25.47 -15.17 43.67
C THR A 50 23.96 -15.00 43.54
N LEU A 51 23.36 -14.17 44.40
CA LEU A 51 21.93 -13.84 44.36
C LEU A 51 21.52 -13.09 43.09
N LEU A 52 22.37 -12.20 42.58
CA LEU A 52 22.09 -11.39 41.39
C LEU A 52 22.25 -12.24 40.12
N ASP A 53 23.17 -13.20 40.11
CA ASP A 53 23.32 -14.19 39.04
C ASP A 53 22.13 -15.18 39.02
N GLU A 54 21.60 -15.55 40.18
CA GLU A 54 20.35 -16.33 40.29
C GLU A 54 19.13 -15.55 39.81
N ILE A 55 18.98 -14.28 40.20
CA ILE A 55 17.90 -13.40 39.74
C ILE A 55 17.94 -13.26 38.20
N LEU A 56 19.12 -13.03 37.62
CA LEU A 56 19.27 -12.92 36.17
C LEU A 56 18.94 -14.23 35.45
N LYS A 57 19.37 -15.38 35.98
CA LYS A 57 19.01 -16.70 35.41
C LYS A 57 17.51 -16.96 35.47
N ASP A 58 16.83 -16.53 36.52
CA ASP A 58 15.39 -16.70 36.66
C ASP A 58 14.60 -15.73 35.78
N LEU A 59 15.09 -14.50 35.60
CA LEU A 59 14.58 -13.56 34.58
C LEU A 59 14.74 -14.14 33.16
N ASP A 60 15.90 -14.71 32.83
CA ASP A 60 16.15 -15.34 31.53
C ASP A 60 15.27 -16.59 31.32
N LYS A 61 15.09 -17.44 32.33
CA LYS A 61 14.17 -18.58 32.25
C LYS A 61 12.73 -18.12 32.06
N SER A 62 12.31 -17.08 32.77
CA SER A 62 10.97 -16.48 32.66
C SER A 62 10.76 -15.90 31.25
N ALA A 63 11.71 -15.10 30.76
CA ALA A 63 11.70 -14.54 29.41
C ALA A 63 11.68 -15.64 28.34
N ASN A 64 12.48 -16.71 28.49
CA ASN A 64 12.48 -17.85 27.58
C ASN A 64 11.17 -18.65 27.60
N LYS A 65 10.54 -18.79 28.78
CA LYS A 65 9.22 -19.43 28.92
C LYS A 65 8.14 -18.59 28.22
N THR A 66 8.14 -17.27 28.43
CA THR A 66 7.25 -16.33 27.75
C THR A 66 7.47 -16.35 26.23
N ARG A 67 8.73 -16.34 25.76
CA ARG A 67 9.07 -16.44 24.33
C ARG A 67 8.58 -17.75 23.72
N ARG A 68 8.79 -18.89 24.39
CA ARG A 68 8.28 -20.20 23.92
C ARG A 68 6.75 -20.25 23.92
N TYR A 69 6.11 -19.63 24.90
CA TYR A 69 4.66 -19.52 24.98
C TYR A 69 4.09 -18.64 23.86
N ASN A 70 4.70 -17.48 23.60
CA ASN A 70 4.33 -16.57 22.51
C ASN A 70 4.54 -17.23 21.14
N ASN A 71 5.70 -17.86 20.91
CA ASN A 71 5.98 -18.55 19.64
C ASN A 71 4.97 -19.67 19.31
N ARG A 72 4.34 -20.30 20.30
CA ARG A 72 3.27 -21.30 20.08
C ARG A 72 1.93 -20.67 19.69
N ARG A 73 1.75 -19.37 19.93
CA ARG A 73 0.55 -18.60 19.63
C ARG A 73 0.71 -17.72 18.39
N ASN A 74 1.90 -17.59 17.84
CA ASN A 74 2.11 -16.85 16.60
C ASN A 74 1.39 -17.56 15.44
N GLU A 75 0.71 -16.79 14.60
CA GLU A 75 0.06 -17.28 13.38
C GLU A 75 0.97 -17.01 12.18
N PRO A 76 1.63 -18.03 11.60
CA PRO A 76 2.63 -17.84 10.56
C PRO A 76 2.00 -17.41 9.22
N LEU A 77 2.66 -16.47 8.53
CA LEU A 77 2.24 -15.94 7.22
C LEU A 77 3.05 -16.51 6.04
N ASN A 78 4.17 -17.18 6.29
CA ASN A 78 5.09 -17.67 5.26
C ASN A 78 4.41 -18.54 4.19
N GLY A 79 3.55 -19.47 4.61
CA GLY A 79 2.85 -20.37 3.70
C GLY A 79 1.86 -19.64 2.78
N ILE A 80 1.16 -18.63 3.28
CA ILE A 80 0.20 -17.88 2.49
C ILE A 80 0.90 -16.90 1.55
N ARG A 81 1.95 -16.22 2.02
CA ARG A 81 2.73 -15.30 1.19
C ARG A 81 3.35 -16.00 -0.02
N ALA A 82 3.98 -17.16 0.19
CA ALA A 82 4.57 -17.93 -0.91
C ALA A 82 3.53 -18.36 -1.95
N ARG A 83 2.30 -18.70 -1.51
CA ARG A 83 1.19 -18.99 -2.42
C ARG A 83 0.76 -17.74 -3.20
N TYR A 84 0.55 -16.63 -2.51
CA TYR A 84 0.21 -15.35 -3.13
C TYR A 84 1.24 -14.95 -4.20
N GLU A 85 2.53 -15.00 -3.88
CA GLU A 85 3.61 -14.65 -4.81
C GLU A 85 3.60 -15.55 -6.06
N LYS A 86 3.40 -16.86 -5.88
CA LYS A 86 3.31 -17.82 -6.97
C LYS A 86 2.10 -17.57 -7.87
N GLU A 87 0.92 -17.35 -7.29
CA GLU A 87 -0.29 -17.08 -8.07
C GLU A 87 -0.22 -15.73 -8.80
N MET A 88 0.31 -14.69 -8.14
CA MET A 88 0.56 -13.40 -8.78
C MET A 88 1.55 -13.51 -9.93
N GLU A 89 2.59 -14.34 -9.81
CA GLU A 89 3.50 -14.62 -10.93
C GLU A 89 2.76 -15.27 -12.11
N VAL A 90 1.87 -16.23 -11.86
CA VAL A 90 1.07 -16.86 -12.91
C VAL A 90 0.16 -15.83 -13.59
N ILE A 91 -0.54 -15.01 -12.82
CA ILE A 91 -1.44 -13.99 -13.35
C ILE A 91 -0.65 -12.97 -14.18
N THR A 92 0.37 -12.34 -13.59
CA THR A 92 1.06 -11.21 -14.19
C THR A 92 2.05 -11.61 -15.29
N LYS A 93 2.92 -12.60 -15.04
CA LYS A 93 3.98 -13.00 -15.97
C LYS A 93 3.55 -14.00 -17.02
N LYS A 94 2.45 -14.72 -16.82
CA LYS A 94 1.92 -15.68 -17.82
C LYS A 94 0.64 -15.19 -18.46
N LYS A 95 -0.45 -15.02 -17.70
CA LYS A 95 -1.77 -14.70 -18.26
C LYS A 95 -1.79 -13.30 -18.88
N LEU A 96 -1.43 -12.25 -18.13
CA LEU A 96 -1.43 -10.86 -18.63
C LEU A 96 -0.35 -10.62 -19.70
N ALA A 97 0.81 -11.26 -19.58
CA ALA A 97 1.84 -11.20 -20.61
C ALA A 97 1.38 -11.84 -21.94
N ALA A 98 0.72 -13.00 -21.89
CA ALA A 98 0.17 -13.65 -23.08
C ALA A 98 -0.97 -12.83 -23.72
N LEU A 99 -1.81 -12.20 -22.89
CA LEU A 99 -2.85 -11.28 -23.34
C LEU A 99 -2.25 -10.10 -24.14
N ARG A 100 -1.28 -9.39 -23.54
CA ARG A 100 -0.61 -8.25 -24.19
C ARG A 100 0.13 -8.63 -25.47
N ALA A 101 0.73 -9.83 -25.49
CA ALA A 101 1.42 -10.34 -26.66
C ALA A 101 0.49 -10.83 -27.78
N GLY A 102 -0.84 -10.75 -27.62
CA GLY A 102 -1.80 -11.23 -28.62
C GLY A 102 -1.76 -12.75 -28.82
N LYS A 103 -1.29 -13.51 -27.82
CA LYS A 103 -1.11 -14.97 -27.92
C LYS A 103 -2.35 -15.77 -27.50
N LEU A 104 -3.41 -15.10 -27.07
CA LEU A 104 -4.65 -15.70 -26.61
C LEU A 104 -5.72 -15.59 -27.70
N SER A 105 -6.58 -16.60 -27.81
CA SER A 105 -7.85 -16.46 -28.56
C SER A 105 -8.74 -15.41 -27.89
N ASP A 106 -9.69 -14.83 -28.63
CA ASP A 106 -10.59 -13.80 -28.12
C ASP A 106 -11.36 -14.25 -26.87
N GLU A 107 -11.83 -15.49 -26.85
CA GLU A 107 -12.51 -16.06 -25.69
C GLU A 107 -11.59 -16.12 -24.46
N ASN A 108 -10.34 -16.57 -24.63
CA ASN A 108 -9.38 -16.64 -23.54
C ASN A 108 -8.89 -15.26 -23.10
N ALA A 109 -8.76 -14.32 -24.02
CA ALA A 109 -8.45 -12.93 -23.72
C ALA A 109 -9.52 -12.30 -22.82
N LYS A 110 -10.80 -12.48 -23.16
CA LYS A 110 -11.94 -12.05 -22.34
C LYS A 110 -11.93 -12.71 -20.96
N LYS A 111 -11.65 -14.02 -20.87
CA LYS A 111 -11.54 -14.72 -19.57
C LYS A 111 -10.42 -14.14 -18.69
N VAL A 112 -9.25 -13.84 -19.26
CA VAL A 112 -8.13 -13.26 -18.51
C VAL A 112 -8.46 -11.86 -17.99
N ARG A 113 -9.04 -11.00 -18.84
CA ARG A 113 -9.51 -9.66 -18.43
C ARG A 113 -10.55 -9.75 -17.32
N LYS A 114 -11.55 -10.61 -17.51
CA LYS A 114 -12.62 -10.83 -16.53
C LYS A 114 -12.04 -11.33 -15.21
N LEU A 115 -11.14 -12.30 -15.21
CA LEU A 115 -10.50 -12.80 -14.00
C LEU A 115 -9.79 -11.67 -13.24
N TRP A 116 -9.05 -10.82 -13.94
CA TRP A 116 -8.37 -9.69 -13.32
C TRP A 116 -9.34 -8.66 -12.72
N ALA A 117 -10.40 -8.33 -13.46
CA ALA A 117 -11.47 -7.45 -12.97
C ALA A 117 -12.22 -8.06 -11.77
N ASP A 118 -12.50 -9.36 -11.79
CA ASP A 118 -13.18 -10.08 -10.70
C ASP A 118 -12.33 -10.11 -9.43
N ILE A 119 -11.00 -10.31 -9.53
CA ILE A 119 -10.08 -10.25 -8.38
C ILE A 119 -10.19 -8.89 -7.68
N ARG A 120 -10.11 -7.81 -8.46
CA ARG A 120 -10.16 -6.43 -7.94
C ARG A 120 -11.55 -6.11 -7.36
N THR A 121 -12.61 -6.53 -8.04
CA THR A 121 -13.99 -6.36 -7.58
C THR A 121 -14.24 -7.11 -6.27
N ALA A 122 -13.83 -8.38 -6.17
CA ALA A 122 -13.98 -9.17 -4.95
C ALA A 122 -13.19 -8.55 -3.79
N ALA A 123 -12.00 -8.02 -4.06
CA ALA A 123 -11.20 -7.28 -3.08
C ALA A 123 -11.92 -6.04 -2.54
N LEU A 124 -12.47 -5.21 -3.43
CA LEU A 124 -13.21 -3.99 -3.08
C LEU A 124 -14.54 -4.28 -2.36
N LYS A 125 -15.19 -5.40 -2.67
CA LYS A 125 -16.42 -5.85 -1.99
C LYS A 125 -16.18 -6.57 -0.67
N GLY A 126 -14.94 -6.92 -0.34
CA GLY A 126 -14.62 -7.71 0.85
C GLY A 126 -15.08 -9.16 0.77
N GLU A 127 -15.19 -9.71 -0.45
CA GLU A 127 -15.68 -11.06 -0.68
C GLU A 127 -14.54 -12.08 -0.58
N TYR A 128 -14.08 -12.38 0.64
CA TYR A 128 -12.97 -13.30 0.87
C TYR A 128 -13.16 -14.72 0.31
N THR A 129 -14.41 -15.12 0.04
CA THR A 129 -14.77 -16.47 -0.45
C THR A 129 -15.27 -16.47 -1.90
N ALA A 130 -14.97 -15.40 -2.65
CA ALA A 130 -15.33 -15.30 -4.06
C ALA A 130 -14.80 -16.51 -4.85
N LYS A 131 -15.68 -17.10 -5.68
CA LYS A 131 -15.31 -18.20 -6.58
C LYS A 131 -14.78 -17.61 -7.88
N LEU A 132 -13.46 -17.59 -8.03
CA LEU A 132 -12.78 -17.07 -9.20
C LEU A 132 -12.29 -18.20 -10.11
N ASP A 133 -12.15 -17.90 -11.39
CA ASP A 133 -11.74 -18.90 -12.37
C ASP A 133 -10.28 -19.35 -12.15
N GLY A 134 -10.13 -20.60 -11.72
CA GLY A 134 -8.84 -21.28 -11.64
C GLY A 134 -8.10 -21.23 -10.32
N PHE A 135 -8.63 -20.64 -9.23
CA PHE A 135 -8.06 -20.75 -7.88
C PHE A 135 -9.04 -20.30 -6.77
N ASP A 136 -8.78 -20.73 -5.53
CA ASP A 136 -9.53 -20.29 -4.35
C ASP A 136 -9.05 -18.89 -3.90
N PHE A 137 -9.95 -17.90 -3.97
CA PHE A 137 -9.62 -16.53 -3.62
C PHE A 137 -9.23 -16.38 -2.15
N ARG A 138 -9.82 -17.18 -1.24
CA ARG A 138 -9.52 -17.12 0.19
C ARG A 138 -8.06 -17.47 0.44
N ASP A 139 -7.61 -18.58 -0.15
CA ASP A 139 -6.24 -19.09 -0.01
C ASP A 139 -5.19 -18.20 -0.70
N PHE A 140 -5.63 -17.42 -1.68
CA PHE A 140 -4.81 -16.48 -2.44
C PHE A 140 -4.54 -15.18 -1.67
N CYS A 141 -5.54 -14.63 -0.97
CA CYS A 141 -5.46 -13.24 -0.50
C CYS A 141 -5.66 -13.04 1.01
N SER A 142 -6.10 -14.06 1.76
CA SER A 142 -6.60 -13.84 3.12
C SER A 142 -6.11 -14.85 4.15
N VAL A 143 -5.94 -14.37 5.37
CA VAL A 143 -5.63 -15.20 6.54
C VAL A 143 -6.70 -15.00 7.60
N GLU A 144 -7.01 -16.06 8.34
CA GLU A 144 -7.88 -15.97 9.51
C GLU A 144 -7.05 -15.70 10.76
N THR A 145 -7.41 -14.68 11.53
CA THR A 145 -6.72 -14.33 12.78
C THR A 145 -7.71 -13.88 13.83
N LYS A 146 -7.43 -14.20 15.10
CA LYS A 146 -8.13 -13.63 16.25
C LYS A 146 -7.36 -12.51 16.94
N TYR A 147 -6.17 -12.18 16.45
CA TYR A 147 -5.25 -11.22 17.08
C TYR A 147 -5.45 -9.79 16.58
N ILE A 148 -6.72 -9.44 16.34
CA ILE A 148 -7.12 -8.06 16.06
C ILE A 148 -7.02 -7.26 17.36
N ASN A 149 -6.17 -6.24 17.34
CA ASN A 149 -6.00 -5.28 18.42
C ASN A 149 -6.59 -3.92 18.01
N TYR A 150 -6.79 -3.05 18.99
CA TYR A 150 -7.27 -1.69 18.77
C TYR A 150 -6.19 -0.73 19.27
N TYR A 151 -5.73 0.13 18.37
CA TYR A 151 -4.79 1.21 18.66
C TYR A 151 -5.56 2.53 18.79
N GLU A 152 -4.89 3.60 19.23
CA GLU A 152 -5.40 4.97 19.34
C GLU A 152 -6.59 5.27 18.41
N TYR A 153 -7.66 5.86 18.98
CA TYR A 153 -8.91 6.15 18.26
C TYR A 153 -9.61 4.90 17.67
N ASP A 154 -9.51 3.76 18.37
CA ASP A 154 -10.14 2.47 18.03
C ASP A 154 -9.76 1.92 16.64
N GLN A 155 -8.57 2.24 16.15
CA GLN A 155 -8.07 1.74 14.87
C GLN A 155 -7.70 0.26 14.95
N GLU A 156 -8.28 -0.57 14.08
CA GLU A 156 -7.99 -2.01 14.07
C GLU A 156 -6.61 -2.29 13.49
N VAL A 157 -5.79 -2.99 14.28
CA VAL A 157 -4.39 -3.27 13.97
C VAL A 157 -4.06 -4.73 14.26
N VAL A 158 -3.21 -5.31 13.42
CA VAL A 158 -2.49 -6.54 13.74
C VAL A 158 -0.99 -6.24 13.87
N TYR A 159 -0.33 -6.94 14.78
CA TYR A 159 1.11 -6.82 14.96
C TYR A 159 1.80 -7.97 14.23
N ILE A 160 2.78 -7.63 13.39
CA ILE A 160 3.53 -8.60 12.59
C ILE A 160 4.98 -8.62 13.03
N LYS A 161 5.52 -9.80 13.32
CA LYS A 161 6.94 -10.01 13.65
C LYS A 161 7.41 -11.34 13.08
N ASP A 162 8.60 -11.34 12.48
CA ASP A 162 9.22 -12.54 11.90
C ASP A 162 8.24 -13.33 10.99
N ASP A 163 7.51 -12.61 10.14
CA ASP A 163 6.52 -13.15 9.20
C ASP A 163 5.37 -13.94 9.88
N SER A 164 4.98 -13.50 11.07
CA SER A 164 3.84 -14.05 11.81
C SER A 164 3.01 -12.94 12.43
N ILE A 165 1.69 -13.15 12.51
CA ILE A 165 0.82 -12.33 13.36
C ILE A 165 1.05 -12.74 14.81
N ILE A 166 1.30 -11.75 15.66
CA ILE A 166 1.55 -11.95 17.08
C ILE A 166 0.39 -11.39 17.93
N PRO A 167 0.03 -12.03 19.05
CA PRO A 167 -1.11 -11.63 19.86
C PRO A 167 -0.95 -10.27 20.54
N ASN A 168 0.27 -9.92 20.94
CA ASN A 168 0.59 -8.71 21.69
C ASN A 168 1.74 -7.95 21.01
N PRO A 169 1.77 -6.61 21.10
CA PRO A 169 2.87 -5.83 20.56
C PRO A 169 4.19 -6.19 21.25
N GLU A 170 5.24 -6.40 20.46
CA GLU A 170 6.60 -6.63 20.93
C GLU A 170 7.56 -5.58 20.33
N PRO A 171 8.73 -5.32 20.95
CA PRO A 171 9.74 -4.45 20.34
C PRO A 171 10.07 -4.89 18.90
N LYS A 172 10.13 -3.90 17.99
CA LYS A 172 10.39 -4.08 16.56
C LYS A 172 9.31 -4.82 15.76
N CYS A 173 8.12 -5.07 16.32
CA CYS A 173 6.99 -5.52 15.51
C CYS A 173 6.49 -4.40 14.58
N GLN A 174 5.96 -4.79 13.43
CA GLN A 174 5.31 -3.89 12.49
C GLN A 174 3.83 -3.79 12.85
N ARG A 175 3.29 -2.57 12.83
CA ARG A 175 1.85 -2.32 12.96
C ARG A 175 1.23 -2.36 11.58
N TYR A 176 0.21 -3.17 11.42
CA TYR A 176 -0.55 -3.25 10.19
C TYR A 176 -2.00 -2.87 10.44
N PHE A 177 -2.33 -1.64 10.07
CA PHE A 177 -3.67 -1.06 10.21
C PHE A 177 -4.58 -1.54 9.09
N LEU A 178 -5.64 -2.25 9.47
CA LEU A 178 -6.45 -3.03 8.52
C LEU A 178 -7.33 -2.14 7.64
N ASN A 179 -7.85 -1.05 8.19
CA ASN A 179 -8.76 -0.13 7.51
C ASN A 179 -8.09 1.15 6.98
N LYS A 180 -6.77 1.34 7.19
CA LYS A 180 -6.07 2.58 6.79
C LYS A 180 -6.17 2.87 5.29
N VAL A 181 -6.24 1.84 4.44
CA VAL A 181 -6.41 2.00 2.99
C VAL A 181 -7.76 2.58 2.57
N TYR A 182 -8.77 2.54 3.45
CA TYR A 182 -10.12 3.05 3.18
C TYR A 182 -10.36 4.47 3.71
N GLU A 183 -9.38 5.08 4.38
CA GLU A 183 -9.54 6.41 5.02
C GLU A 183 -10.05 7.48 4.03
N VAL A 184 -9.47 7.53 2.83
CA VAL A 184 -9.89 8.46 1.77
C VAL A 184 -11.34 8.19 1.33
N VAL A 185 -11.75 6.93 1.28
CA VAL A 185 -13.12 6.52 0.91
C VAL A 185 -14.12 6.99 1.97
N GLN A 186 -13.74 6.98 3.25
CA GLN A 186 -14.62 7.38 4.35
C GLN A 186 -14.80 8.90 4.44
N GLU A 187 -13.72 9.64 4.17
CA GLU A 187 -13.66 11.09 4.38
C GLU A 187 -14.07 11.92 3.16
N ASN A 188 -13.96 11.38 1.93
CA ASN A 188 -14.39 12.06 0.73
C ASN A 188 -15.80 11.64 0.30
N THR A 189 -16.74 12.57 0.30
CA THR A 189 -18.17 12.30 0.02
C THR A 189 -18.41 11.81 -1.41
N VAL A 190 -17.66 12.32 -2.39
CA VAL A 190 -17.78 11.91 -3.80
C VAL A 190 -17.37 10.45 -3.98
N ILE A 191 -16.19 10.11 -3.48
CA ILE A 191 -15.64 8.75 -3.52
C ILE A 191 -16.53 7.81 -2.72
N ARG A 192 -16.93 8.18 -1.50
CA ARG A 192 -17.83 7.39 -0.66
C ARG A 192 -19.13 7.04 -1.39
N ASN A 193 -19.79 8.03 -1.97
CA ASN A 193 -21.05 7.83 -2.67
C ASN A 193 -20.86 6.94 -3.91
N TYR A 194 -19.74 7.09 -4.61
CA TYR A 194 -19.39 6.21 -5.72
C TYR A 194 -19.21 4.75 -5.27
N PHE A 195 -18.46 4.52 -4.19
CA PHE A 195 -18.26 3.19 -3.61
C PHE A 195 -19.59 2.55 -3.18
N ILE A 196 -20.47 3.31 -2.51
CA ILE A 196 -21.82 2.85 -2.14
C ILE A 196 -22.61 2.42 -3.38
N ARG A 197 -22.63 3.24 -4.44
CA ARG A 197 -23.35 2.91 -5.69
C ARG A 197 -22.82 1.64 -6.36
N LYS A 198 -21.51 1.39 -6.27
CA LYS A 198 -20.87 0.18 -6.81
C LYS A 198 -21.00 -1.04 -5.90
N GLY A 199 -21.50 -0.87 -4.67
CA GLY A 199 -21.57 -1.92 -3.66
C GLY A 199 -20.20 -2.31 -3.11
N PHE A 200 -19.23 -1.40 -3.14
CA PHE A 200 -17.90 -1.60 -2.56
C PHE A 200 -17.89 -1.26 -1.06
N GLN A 201 -16.95 -1.86 -0.33
CA GLN A 201 -16.80 -1.62 1.11
C GLN A 201 -16.21 -0.25 1.38
N LEU A 202 -16.70 0.39 2.44
CA LEU A 202 -16.14 1.63 2.99
C LEU A 202 -15.14 1.35 4.13
N SER A 203 -15.23 0.17 4.72
CA SER A 203 -14.32 -0.40 5.71
C SER A 203 -14.68 -1.87 5.92
N HIS A 204 -13.81 -2.58 6.63
CA HIS A 204 -14.10 -3.89 7.18
C HIS A 204 -14.36 -3.75 8.67
N SER A 205 -15.37 -4.45 9.19
CA SER A 205 -15.61 -4.54 10.62
C SER A 205 -15.02 -5.83 11.17
N TYR A 206 -14.29 -5.73 12.27
CA TYR A 206 -13.63 -6.87 12.90
C TYR A 206 -14.15 -7.08 14.32
N THR A 207 -14.32 -8.33 14.72
CA THR A 207 -14.79 -8.70 16.05
C THR A 207 -13.62 -9.12 16.92
N LYS A 208 -13.42 -8.44 18.05
CA LYS A 208 -12.36 -8.74 19.01
C LYS A 208 -12.47 -10.18 19.52
N ASP A 209 -11.31 -10.84 19.68
CA ASP A 209 -11.16 -12.20 20.22
C ASP A 209 -11.89 -13.31 19.45
N GLN A 210 -12.45 -13.01 18.27
CA GLN A 210 -13.03 -13.98 17.35
C GLN A 210 -12.14 -14.15 16.11
N PRO A 211 -12.17 -15.31 15.44
CA PRO A 211 -11.50 -15.46 14.16
C PRO A 211 -12.11 -14.51 13.11
N ASN A 212 -11.28 -13.67 12.51
CA ASN A 212 -11.65 -12.75 11.43
C ASN A 212 -10.82 -13.07 10.20
N SER A 213 -11.43 -13.02 9.01
CA SER A 213 -10.66 -13.03 7.77
C SER A 213 -10.13 -11.62 7.50
N ILE A 214 -8.83 -11.51 7.28
CA ILE A 214 -8.16 -10.27 6.89
C ILE A 214 -7.39 -10.50 5.59
N PHE A 215 -7.23 -9.45 4.78
CA PHE A 215 -6.30 -9.52 3.66
C PHE A 215 -4.87 -9.59 4.18
N ILE A 216 -4.04 -10.41 3.54
CA ILE A 216 -2.60 -10.35 3.79
C ILE A 216 -2.05 -9.01 3.31
N ARG A 217 -0.98 -8.53 3.95
CA ARG A 217 -0.40 -7.22 3.69
C ARG A 217 -0.02 -7.05 2.22
N GLU A 218 0.61 -8.05 1.62
CA GLU A 218 1.07 -8.02 0.24
C GLU A 218 -0.09 -7.82 -0.74
N PHE A 219 -1.19 -8.55 -0.55
CA PHE A 219 -2.40 -8.41 -1.35
C PHE A 219 -3.06 -7.04 -1.14
N GLN A 220 -3.16 -6.57 0.10
CA GLN A 220 -3.76 -5.26 0.35
C GLN A 220 -2.94 -4.12 -0.27
N GLN A 221 -1.60 -4.18 -0.19
CA GLN A 221 -0.73 -3.15 -0.78
C GLN A 221 -0.72 -3.19 -2.31
N ALA A 222 -0.77 -4.37 -2.92
CA ALA A 222 -0.67 -4.51 -4.38
C ALA A 222 -2.02 -4.38 -5.10
N ILE A 223 -3.10 -4.95 -4.53
CA ILE A 223 -4.40 -5.03 -5.19
C ILE A 223 -5.39 -4.03 -4.59
N VAL A 224 -5.70 -4.16 -3.29
CA VAL A 224 -6.76 -3.35 -2.65
C VAL A 224 -6.45 -1.85 -2.75
N LYS A 225 -5.22 -1.46 -2.40
CA LYS A 225 -4.80 -0.07 -2.40
C LYS A 225 -4.82 0.54 -3.81
N GLY A 226 -4.33 -0.20 -4.80
CA GLY A 226 -4.37 0.22 -6.20
C GLY A 226 -5.80 0.40 -6.70
N ALA A 227 -6.65 -0.59 -6.41
CA ALA A 227 -8.06 -0.54 -6.79
C ALA A 227 -8.83 0.61 -6.13
N ILE A 228 -8.56 0.92 -4.86
CA ILE A 228 -9.14 2.10 -4.19
C ILE A 228 -8.65 3.40 -4.84
N GLY A 229 -7.35 3.50 -5.13
CA GLY A 229 -6.77 4.65 -5.81
C GLY A 229 -7.42 4.92 -7.17
N GLU A 230 -7.54 3.88 -7.98
CA GLU A 230 -8.14 3.94 -9.31
C GLU A 230 -9.63 4.31 -9.26
N GLU A 231 -10.43 3.59 -8.49
CA GLU A 231 -11.88 3.86 -8.38
C GLU A 231 -12.15 5.22 -7.74
N GLY A 232 -11.27 5.67 -6.83
CA GLY A 232 -11.32 7.02 -6.27
C GLY A 232 -11.10 8.10 -7.34
N LEU A 233 -10.10 7.94 -8.21
CA LEU A 233 -9.87 8.89 -9.31
C LEU A 233 -11.00 8.86 -10.35
N LYS A 234 -11.49 7.66 -10.72
CA LYS A 234 -12.67 7.51 -11.59
C LYS A 234 -13.88 8.24 -11.01
N ALA A 235 -14.12 8.13 -9.70
CA ALA A 235 -15.22 8.82 -9.02
C ALA A 235 -15.09 10.35 -9.11
N LEU A 236 -13.88 10.89 -8.92
CA LEU A 236 -13.63 12.34 -8.98
C LEU A 236 -13.81 12.88 -10.41
N LEU A 237 -13.26 12.18 -11.41
CA LEU A 237 -13.40 12.57 -12.82
C LEU A 237 -14.85 12.54 -13.28
N GLN A 238 -15.59 11.46 -12.97
CA GLN A 238 -17.01 11.36 -13.32
C GLN A 238 -17.86 12.41 -12.61
N HIS A 239 -17.50 12.78 -11.37
CA HIS A 239 -18.19 13.87 -10.67
C HIS A 239 -17.98 15.22 -11.34
N ALA A 240 -16.81 15.43 -11.97
CA ALA A 240 -16.51 16.59 -12.81
C ALA A 240 -17.07 16.48 -14.24
N GLY A 241 -17.87 15.45 -14.56
CA GLY A 241 -18.44 15.27 -15.90
C GLY A 241 -17.49 14.66 -16.93
N ILE A 242 -16.29 14.20 -16.51
CA ILE A 242 -15.34 13.53 -17.40
C ILE A 242 -15.65 12.03 -17.45
N GLU A 243 -16.06 11.55 -18.62
CA GLU A 243 -16.34 10.13 -18.84
C GLU A 243 -15.06 9.30 -19.02
N ILE A 244 -15.11 8.05 -18.57
CA ILE A 244 -14.02 7.08 -18.68
C ILE A 244 -14.38 6.08 -19.77
N GLU A 245 -13.40 5.72 -20.60
CA GLU A 245 -13.56 4.72 -21.66
C GLU A 245 -13.88 3.35 -21.06
N ASP A 246 -14.75 2.57 -21.72
CA ASP A 246 -15.05 1.21 -21.32
C ASP A 246 -13.80 0.30 -21.47
N ASP A 247 -13.53 -0.55 -20.48
CA ASP A 247 -12.36 -1.43 -20.49
C ASP A 247 -12.31 -2.35 -21.72
N ASP A 248 -13.48 -2.78 -22.22
CA ASP A 248 -13.60 -3.62 -23.42
C ASP A 248 -13.18 -2.88 -24.72
N ALA A 249 -13.20 -1.55 -24.72
CA ALA A 249 -12.73 -0.74 -25.84
C ALA A 249 -11.20 -0.58 -25.86
N ILE A 250 -10.53 -0.82 -24.72
CA ILE A 250 -9.06 -0.77 -24.63
C ILE A 250 -8.47 -2.00 -25.34
N PRO A 251 -7.54 -1.84 -26.31
CA PRO A 251 -6.91 -2.98 -26.99
C PRO A 251 -6.09 -3.88 -26.06
N ASN A 252 -6.02 -5.20 -26.36
CA ASN A 252 -5.29 -6.18 -25.54
C ASN A 252 -3.81 -5.83 -25.35
N GLY A 253 -3.16 -5.24 -26.36
CA GLY A 253 -1.76 -4.81 -26.26
C GLY A 253 -1.50 -3.72 -25.22
N LEU A 254 -2.56 -2.98 -24.83
CA LEU A 254 -2.49 -1.89 -23.86
C LEU A 254 -3.00 -2.25 -22.46
N PHE A 255 -3.56 -3.45 -22.29
CA PHE A 255 -4.15 -3.87 -21.02
C PHE A 255 -3.10 -3.84 -19.89
N GLU A 256 -3.44 -3.20 -18.76
CA GLU A 256 -2.56 -3.03 -17.58
C GLU A 256 -1.25 -2.27 -17.85
N LEU A 257 -1.17 -1.47 -18.93
CA LEU A 257 -0.09 -0.48 -19.11
C LEU A 257 -0.39 0.87 -18.44
N PHE A 258 -1.67 1.13 -18.20
CA PHE A 258 -2.28 2.25 -17.49
C PHE A 258 -3.55 1.73 -16.82
N ASP A 259 -4.15 2.53 -15.92
CA ASP A 259 -5.31 2.10 -15.15
C ASP A 259 -6.64 2.38 -15.89
N PHE A 260 -6.75 3.52 -16.57
CA PHE A 260 -7.92 3.83 -17.41
C PHE A 260 -7.64 4.93 -18.44
N LYS A 261 -8.53 5.09 -19.42
CA LYS A 261 -8.45 6.11 -20.48
C LYS A 261 -9.63 7.08 -20.36
N VAL A 262 -9.40 8.37 -20.59
CA VAL A 262 -10.47 9.37 -20.72
C VAL A 262 -11.21 9.15 -22.04
N LYS A 263 -12.54 9.07 -21.98
CA LYS A 263 -13.35 8.83 -23.18
C LYS A 263 -13.25 10.02 -24.14
N GLY A 264 -13.10 9.72 -25.44
CA GLY A 264 -12.98 10.74 -26.48
C GLY A 264 -11.62 11.47 -26.55
N LEU A 265 -10.72 11.27 -25.60
CA LEU A 265 -9.40 11.91 -25.56
C LEU A 265 -8.27 10.88 -25.61
N PRO A 266 -7.12 11.17 -26.25
CA PRO A 266 -5.94 10.31 -26.23
C PRO A 266 -5.17 10.47 -24.90
N ILE A 267 -5.90 10.46 -23.78
CA ILE A 267 -5.37 10.70 -22.43
C ILE A 267 -5.53 9.44 -21.59
N TYR A 268 -4.41 8.95 -21.09
CA TYR A 268 -4.29 7.68 -20.38
C TYR A 268 -3.81 7.96 -18.96
N ILE A 269 -4.55 7.47 -17.97
CA ILE A 269 -4.32 7.77 -16.56
C ILE A 269 -3.81 6.53 -15.83
N ASP A 270 -2.78 6.73 -15.02
CA ASP A 270 -2.16 5.72 -14.18
C ASP A 270 -2.17 6.21 -12.73
N ALA A 271 -3.04 5.62 -11.92
CA ALA A 271 -3.19 5.92 -10.51
C ALA A 271 -1.96 5.46 -9.74
N LYS A 272 -1.56 6.28 -8.77
CA LYS A 272 -0.35 6.07 -7.99
C LYS A 272 -0.59 6.22 -6.51
N ASN A 273 0.34 5.65 -5.76
CA ASN A 273 0.45 5.85 -4.33
C ASN A 273 1.93 6.05 -3.99
N TRP A 274 2.52 7.10 -4.56
CA TRP A 274 3.90 7.46 -4.31
C TRP A 274 4.10 7.99 -2.90
N LYS A 275 5.30 7.73 -2.37
CA LYS A 275 5.79 8.34 -1.13
C LYS A 275 6.30 9.76 -1.39
N PRO A 276 6.35 10.62 -0.37
CA PRO A 276 6.90 11.98 -0.48
C PRO A 276 8.25 12.08 -1.19
N ASP A 277 9.19 11.18 -0.88
CA ASP A 277 10.51 11.19 -1.49
C ASP A 277 10.48 11.01 -3.02
N ILE A 278 9.52 10.24 -3.55
CA ILE A 278 9.38 10.05 -5.00
C ILE A 278 8.85 11.33 -5.65
N ILE A 279 7.89 11.99 -5.02
CA ILE A 279 7.30 13.23 -5.56
C ILE A 279 8.33 14.35 -5.55
N LYS A 280 9.15 14.44 -4.49
CA LYS A 280 10.28 15.37 -4.42
C LYS A 280 11.21 15.22 -5.64
N ASN A 281 11.44 13.99 -6.10
CA ASN A 281 12.30 13.73 -7.24
C ASN A 281 11.74 14.26 -8.58
N PHE A 282 10.42 14.49 -8.70
CA PHE A 282 9.86 15.13 -9.91
C PHE A 282 10.26 16.60 -10.02
N ALA A 283 10.55 17.25 -8.88
CA ALA A 283 10.95 18.65 -8.81
C ALA A 283 12.45 18.88 -9.04
N THR A 284 13.29 17.87 -8.78
CA THR A 284 14.74 17.94 -8.93
C THR A 284 15.18 17.59 -10.35
N GLU A 285 16.09 18.38 -10.92
CA GLU A 285 16.72 18.05 -12.20
C GLU A 285 17.73 16.89 -12.01
N PRO A 286 17.99 16.07 -13.04
CA PRO A 286 18.91 14.92 -12.94
C PRO A 286 20.36 15.26 -12.57
N GLU A 287 20.74 16.55 -12.64
CA GLU A 287 22.11 17.04 -12.43
C GLU A 287 22.46 17.24 -10.95
N ASP A 288 21.50 17.13 -10.03
CA ASP A 288 21.75 17.19 -8.58
C ASP A 288 22.34 15.85 -8.09
N VAL A 289 23.67 15.85 -7.90
CA VAL A 289 24.55 14.69 -7.64
C VAL A 289 24.19 13.88 -6.37
N ASP A 290 23.32 14.39 -5.49
CA ASP A 290 23.03 13.80 -4.18
C ASP A 290 21.63 13.16 -4.03
N VAL A 291 20.86 12.97 -5.12
CA VAL A 291 19.53 12.32 -5.02
C VAL A 291 19.67 10.79 -4.86
N PRO A 292 19.31 10.19 -3.70
CA PRO A 292 19.49 8.76 -3.47
C PRO A 292 18.57 7.93 -4.38
N SER A 293 19.22 7.16 -5.26
CA SER A 293 18.69 6.39 -6.39
C SER A 293 17.78 5.19 -6.07
N LYS A 294 16.92 5.24 -5.05
CA LYS A 294 16.12 4.05 -4.69
C LYS A 294 14.80 3.84 -5.41
N ILE A 295 14.35 4.81 -6.22
CA ILE A 295 13.56 4.63 -7.46
C ILE A 295 13.89 5.85 -8.32
N GLY A 296 14.99 5.78 -9.06
CA GLY A 296 15.48 6.91 -9.84
C GLY A 296 14.51 7.26 -10.98
N HIS A 297 14.43 8.54 -11.32
CA HIS A 297 13.74 9.09 -12.51
C HIS A 297 13.84 8.16 -13.75
N HIS A 298 14.97 7.47 -13.92
CA HIS A 298 15.25 6.54 -15.02
C HIS A 298 14.27 5.35 -15.16
N GLU A 299 13.86 4.69 -14.07
CA GLU A 299 12.96 3.52 -14.17
C GLU A 299 11.52 3.93 -14.52
N TYR A 300 11.06 5.07 -13.98
CA TYR A 300 9.77 5.67 -14.35
C TYR A 300 9.78 6.17 -15.80
N VAL A 301 10.89 6.77 -16.22
CA VAL A 301 11.10 7.20 -17.60
C VAL A 301 11.04 6.02 -18.56
N GLU A 302 11.79 4.94 -18.32
CA GLU A 302 11.80 3.80 -19.25
C GLU A 302 10.42 3.12 -19.35
N LYS A 303 9.77 2.88 -18.21
CA LYS A 303 8.42 2.32 -18.20
C LYS A 303 7.41 3.24 -18.90
N GLY A 304 7.45 4.53 -18.59
CA GLY A 304 6.57 5.53 -19.20
C GLY A 304 6.77 5.65 -20.71
N LEU A 305 8.02 5.66 -21.18
CA LEU A 305 8.36 5.67 -22.60
C LEU A 305 7.81 4.44 -23.33
N ASN A 306 7.93 3.25 -22.73
CA ASN A 306 7.40 2.03 -23.31
C ASN A 306 5.87 2.04 -23.38
N THR A 307 5.20 2.55 -22.33
CA THR A 307 3.74 2.75 -22.33
C THR A 307 3.32 3.74 -23.43
N LEU A 308 3.97 4.90 -23.52
CA LEU A 308 3.66 5.92 -24.52
C LEU A 308 3.88 5.40 -25.95
N ARG A 309 4.99 4.69 -26.20
CA ARG A 309 5.26 4.06 -27.51
C ARG A 309 4.17 3.05 -27.89
N ALA A 310 3.73 2.23 -26.94
CA ALA A 310 2.65 1.27 -27.18
C ALA A 310 1.33 2.00 -27.54
N ILE A 311 1.00 3.07 -26.82
CA ILE A 311 -0.19 3.89 -27.08
C ILE A 311 -0.12 4.55 -28.48
N LYS A 312 1.00 5.21 -28.80
CA LYS A 312 1.19 5.92 -30.08
C LYS A 312 1.29 4.99 -31.28
N SER A 313 1.52 3.69 -31.07
CA SER A 313 1.47 2.70 -32.16
C SER A 313 0.06 2.46 -32.70
N LEU A 314 -0.98 2.90 -31.97
CA LEU A 314 -2.36 2.82 -32.42
C LEU A 314 -2.74 4.07 -33.24
N PRO A 315 -3.56 3.93 -34.29
CA PRO A 315 -4.05 5.07 -35.09
C PRO A 315 -4.79 6.11 -34.25
N GLY A 316 -4.53 7.40 -34.48
CA GLY A 316 -5.25 8.51 -33.82
C GLY A 316 -4.75 8.86 -32.42
N ASN A 317 -3.63 8.28 -31.99
CA ASN A 317 -3.00 8.55 -30.69
C ASN A 317 -1.66 9.30 -30.82
N GLU A 318 -1.42 10.01 -31.93
CA GLU A 318 -0.17 10.72 -32.20
C GLU A 318 0.18 11.73 -31.10
N ASN A 319 -0.85 12.39 -30.54
CA ASN A 319 -0.73 13.39 -29.48
C ASN A 319 -1.09 12.84 -28.09
N ALA A 320 -0.97 11.53 -27.88
CA ALA A 320 -1.37 10.93 -26.62
C ALA A 320 -0.54 11.39 -25.43
N LYS A 321 -1.21 11.53 -24.28
CA LYS A 321 -0.60 11.90 -22.99
C LYS A 321 -0.81 10.78 -21.96
N VAL A 322 0.23 10.53 -21.16
CA VAL A 322 0.16 9.62 -20.01
C VAL A 322 0.23 10.45 -18.74
N ILE A 323 -0.81 10.38 -17.92
CA ILE A 323 -0.97 11.17 -16.71
C ILE A 323 -0.88 10.25 -15.50
N TYR A 324 0.05 10.55 -14.61
CA TYR A 324 0.25 9.82 -13.37
C TYR A 324 -0.28 10.64 -12.19
N ILE A 325 -1.20 10.07 -11.42
CA ILE A 325 -1.91 10.82 -10.39
C ILE A 325 -1.93 10.02 -9.09
N ASN A 326 -1.39 10.59 -8.03
CA ASN A 326 -1.67 10.11 -6.69
C ASN A 326 -3.11 10.50 -6.30
N LEU A 327 -3.89 9.57 -5.73
CA LEU A 327 -5.24 9.96 -5.24
C LEU A 327 -5.15 11.03 -4.14
N MET A 328 -4.17 10.89 -3.24
CA MET A 328 -3.91 11.85 -2.17
C MET A 328 -2.41 11.94 -1.90
N TYR A 329 -1.98 13.12 -1.46
CA TYR A 329 -0.66 13.35 -0.89
C TYR A 329 -0.75 13.58 0.62
N GLU A 330 0.24 13.14 1.39
CA GLU A 330 0.33 13.45 2.82
C GLU A 330 1.37 14.56 3.03
N GLY A 331 0.92 15.81 3.17
CA GLY A 331 1.74 16.96 3.60
C GLY A 331 1.54 18.23 2.78
N GLU A 332 1.96 19.36 3.32
CA GLU A 332 1.99 20.64 2.59
C GLU A 332 3.44 20.98 2.27
N ASN A 333 3.87 20.70 1.03
CA ASN A 333 5.22 21.03 0.59
C ASN A 333 5.17 21.78 -0.74
N TYR A 334 6.19 22.59 -1.03
CA TYR A 334 6.27 23.34 -2.30
C TYR A 334 6.15 22.42 -3.54
N TYR A 335 6.75 21.24 -3.50
CA TYR A 335 6.72 20.27 -4.60
C TYR A 335 5.38 19.56 -4.80
N THR A 336 4.35 19.88 -4.01
CA THR A 336 2.98 19.39 -4.25
C THR A 336 2.06 20.47 -4.78
N GLN A 337 2.56 21.69 -4.93
CA GLN A 337 1.79 22.87 -5.32
C GLN A 337 1.75 23.12 -6.83
N GLN A 338 2.35 22.24 -7.65
CA GLN A 338 2.35 22.34 -9.11
C GLN A 338 2.31 20.95 -9.74
N ALA A 339 1.77 20.86 -10.96
CA ALA A 339 1.94 19.68 -11.81
C ALA A 339 3.33 19.70 -12.46
N TYR A 340 3.84 18.51 -12.79
CA TYR A 340 5.11 18.37 -13.50
C TYR A 340 4.87 17.85 -14.91
N TYR A 341 5.47 18.51 -15.88
CA TYR A 341 5.28 18.22 -17.30
C TYR A 341 6.60 17.78 -17.93
N ARG A 342 6.54 16.70 -18.71
CA ARG A 342 7.68 16.24 -19.51
C ARG A 342 7.25 15.93 -20.95
N ASP A 343 8.12 16.21 -21.92
CA ASP A 343 7.92 15.82 -23.31
C ASP A 343 8.17 14.32 -23.56
N GLU A 344 8.12 13.89 -24.82
CA GLU A 344 8.39 12.50 -25.22
C GLU A 344 9.83 12.05 -24.97
N GLN A 345 10.78 12.98 -24.89
CA GLN A 345 12.19 12.72 -24.56
C GLN A 345 12.43 12.80 -23.05
N CYS A 346 11.34 12.88 -22.27
CA CYS A 346 11.33 13.06 -20.83
C CYS A 346 12.09 14.30 -20.34
N GLN A 347 12.21 15.34 -21.19
CA GLN A 347 12.75 16.64 -20.83
C GLN A 347 11.65 17.50 -20.19
N ARG A 348 12.06 18.45 -19.35
CA ARG A 348 11.13 19.40 -18.74
C ARG A 348 10.47 20.27 -19.79
N VAL A 349 9.15 20.41 -19.69
CA VAL A 349 8.39 21.46 -20.37
C VAL A 349 7.55 22.22 -19.34
N PHE A 350 7.09 23.41 -19.70
CA PHE A 350 6.34 24.28 -18.79
C PHE A 350 4.86 24.35 -19.12
N ASP A 351 4.48 23.94 -20.34
CA ASP A 351 3.11 23.97 -20.82
C ASP A 351 2.51 22.57 -20.91
N TYR A 352 1.26 22.45 -20.47
CA TYR A 352 0.49 21.19 -20.56
C TYR A 352 0.39 20.68 -22.01
N GLN A 353 0.29 21.59 -22.98
CA GLN A 353 0.12 21.23 -24.39
C GLN A 353 1.35 20.51 -24.95
N GLU A 354 2.55 20.92 -24.55
CA GLU A 354 3.82 20.31 -24.95
C GLU A 354 4.11 18.98 -24.23
N ALA A 355 3.41 18.71 -23.13
CA ALA A 355 3.65 17.54 -22.30
C ALA A 355 3.17 16.24 -22.96
N SER A 356 3.99 15.18 -22.90
CA SER A 356 3.54 13.80 -23.14
C SER A 356 3.37 13.02 -21.84
N PHE A 357 4.06 13.44 -20.78
CA PHE A 357 3.88 12.91 -19.44
C PHE A 357 3.51 14.03 -18.47
N VAL A 358 2.51 13.75 -17.63
CA VAL A 358 2.01 14.69 -16.64
C VAL A 358 1.98 14.00 -15.29
N TYR A 359 2.57 14.61 -14.26
CA TYR A 359 2.67 14.02 -12.92
C TYR A 359 2.01 14.94 -11.90
N LEU A 360 1.03 14.40 -11.17
CA LEU A 360 0.30 15.10 -10.12
C LEU A 360 0.59 14.46 -8.76
N ALA A 361 1.03 15.29 -7.81
CA ALA A 361 1.34 14.87 -6.45
C ALA A 361 0.11 14.33 -5.69
N GLY A 362 -1.09 14.80 -6.03
CA GLY A 362 -2.35 14.43 -5.37
C GLY A 362 -3.57 14.99 -6.11
N ALA A 363 -4.66 14.21 -6.16
CA ALA A 363 -5.96 14.68 -6.63
C ALA A 363 -6.77 15.38 -5.54
N LEU A 364 -6.59 14.97 -4.28
CA LEU A 364 -7.26 15.52 -3.11
C LEU A 364 -6.35 16.41 -2.27
N ASP A 365 -6.95 17.39 -1.59
CA ASP A 365 -6.28 18.24 -0.62
C ASP A 365 -6.01 17.48 0.68
N SER A 366 -4.77 17.51 1.16
CA SER A 366 -4.36 16.81 2.38
C SER A 366 -4.95 17.42 3.66
N SER A 367 -5.22 18.73 3.66
CA SER A 367 -5.83 19.45 4.79
C SER A 367 -7.34 19.22 4.87
N ASN A 368 -7.97 18.92 3.73
CA ASN A 368 -9.38 18.60 3.63
C ASN A 368 -9.63 17.60 2.50
N LYS A 369 -9.69 16.31 2.86
CA LYS A 369 -9.84 15.20 1.90
C LYS A 369 -11.14 15.27 1.09
N ASN A 370 -12.12 16.09 1.48
CA ASN A 370 -13.37 16.30 0.75
C ASN A 370 -13.25 17.39 -0.35
N LYS A 371 -12.08 18.04 -0.48
CA LYS A 371 -11.78 18.99 -1.56
C LYS A 371 -10.76 18.41 -2.53
N VAL A 372 -10.90 18.77 -3.80
CA VAL A 372 -9.86 18.52 -4.81
C VAL A 372 -8.68 19.46 -4.58
N HIS A 373 -7.49 18.98 -4.88
CA HIS A 373 -6.29 19.80 -4.86
C HIS A 373 -6.24 20.69 -6.11
N LYS A 374 -5.69 21.91 -5.99
CA LYS A 374 -5.65 22.89 -7.09
C LYS A 374 -5.01 22.35 -8.39
N ILE A 375 -3.96 21.53 -8.29
CA ILE A 375 -3.28 20.96 -9.46
C ILE A 375 -4.16 19.96 -10.22
N PHE A 376 -5.10 19.32 -9.51
CA PHE A 376 -6.08 18.43 -10.13
C PHE A 376 -7.21 19.24 -10.75
N ASP A 377 -7.62 20.34 -10.11
CA ASP A 377 -8.59 21.29 -10.67
C ASP A 377 -8.09 21.93 -12.00
N GLU A 378 -6.80 22.28 -12.06
CA GLU A 378 -6.12 22.71 -13.29
C GLU A 378 -6.18 21.61 -14.37
N LEU A 379 -5.91 20.35 -14.00
CA LEU A 379 -6.04 19.22 -14.93
C LEU A 379 -7.48 19.06 -15.45
N LEU A 380 -8.49 19.13 -14.57
CA LEU A 380 -9.90 19.05 -14.97
C LEU A 380 -10.23 20.14 -16.00
N SER A 381 -9.77 21.36 -15.77
CA SER A 381 -9.95 22.49 -16.70
C SER A 381 -9.34 22.20 -18.08
N TYR A 382 -8.16 21.58 -18.15
CA TYR A 382 -7.56 21.16 -19.43
C TYR A 382 -8.36 20.05 -20.13
N LEU A 383 -8.88 19.08 -19.37
CA LEU A 383 -9.69 17.99 -19.93
C LEU A 383 -11.02 18.51 -20.49
N GLU A 384 -11.71 19.38 -19.75
CA GLU A 384 -12.96 20.01 -20.17
C GLU A 384 -12.75 20.84 -21.45
N ALA A 385 -11.73 21.69 -21.49
CA ALA A 385 -11.40 22.49 -22.68
C ALA A 385 -11.11 21.59 -23.91
N SER A 386 -10.36 20.51 -23.71
CA SER A 386 -10.04 19.56 -24.79
C SER A 386 -11.28 18.84 -25.33
N LEU A 387 -12.23 18.49 -24.46
CA LEU A 387 -13.50 17.88 -24.87
C LEU A 387 -14.37 18.87 -25.66
N MET A 388 -14.46 20.11 -25.22
CA MET A 388 -15.22 21.16 -25.93
C MET A 388 -14.65 21.42 -27.33
N GLU A 389 -13.33 21.44 -27.50
CA GLU A 389 -12.69 21.58 -28.82
C GLU A 389 -13.08 20.45 -29.78
N ILE A 390 -13.19 19.21 -29.28
CA ILE A 390 -13.62 18.05 -30.08
C ILE A 390 -15.09 18.19 -30.49
N GLU A 391 -15.97 18.58 -29.57
CA GLU A 391 -17.40 18.78 -29.88
C GLU A 391 -17.62 19.87 -30.94
N LEU A 392 -16.82 20.94 -30.91
CA LEU A 392 -16.90 22.03 -31.88
C LEU A 392 -16.32 21.66 -33.26
N THR A 393 -15.31 20.79 -33.31
CA THR A 393 -14.66 20.37 -34.56
C THR A 393 -15.36 19.19 -35.23
N HIS A 394 -16.10 18.38 -34.46
CA HIS A 394 -16.89 17.24 -34.93
C HIS A 394 -18.30 17.26 -34.33
N PRO A 395 -19.16 18.22 -34.73
CA PRO A 395 -20.54 18.27 -34.24
C PRO A 395 -21.25 16.98 -34.64
N ILE A 396 -21.68 16.21 -33.65
CA ILE A 396 -22.56 15.06 -33.86
C ILE A 396 -23.91 15.62 -34.32
N GLY A 397 -24.20 15.45 -35.61
CA GLY A 397 -25.46 15.86 -36.24
C GLY A 397 -26.63 14.95 -35.91
#